data_AF-A0A917PGM7-F1
#
_entry.id   AF-A0A917PGM7-F1
#
_cell.length_a   1.000
_cell.length_b   1.000
_cell.length_c   1.000
_cell.angle_alpha   90.00
_cell.angle_beta   90.00
_cell.angle_gamma   90.00
#
_symmetry.space_group_name_H-M   'P 1'
#
loop_
_entity.id
_entity.type
_entity.pdbx_description
1 polymer ?
#
loop_
_entity_poly.entity_id
_entity_poly.type
_entity_poly.pdbx_seq_one_letter_code
_entity_poly.pdbx_strand_id
1 'polypeptide(L)' 'MAGSVGLGLVWAAAMVGTLAATLASSRSRGALSQLHAATAPGVRGGQFFGPDGGGERRGDVTEVRPSREAPDPSAAHRA' A
#
# COMPACT_ATOMS: atom_id res chain seq x y z
N MET A 1 -20.50 -31.51 25.07
CA MET A 1 -19.55 -30.37 24.99
C MET A 1 -19.01 -30.27 23.56
N ALA A 2 -19.75 -29.68 22.61
CA ALA A 2 -19.38 -29.68 21.18
C ALA A 2 -19.81 -28.41 20.41
N GLY A 3 -20.05 -27.29 21.11
CA GLY A 3 -20.57 -26.05 20.50
C GLY A 3 -19.59 -24.88 20.42
N SER A 4 -18.46 -24.93 21.14
CA SER A 4 -17.60 -23.74 21.32
C SER A 4 -16.50 -23.59 20.26
N VAL A 5 -16.06 -24.68 19.63
CA VAL A 5 -14.93 -24.65 18.68
C VAL A 5 -15.34 -24.05 17.33
N GLY A 6 -16.56 -24.34 16.87
CA GLY A 6 -17.09 -23.78 15.62
C GLY A 6 -17.28 -22.26 15.66
N LEU A 7 -17.75 -21.74 16.80
CA LEU A 7 -17.94 -20.29 16.98
C LEU A 7 -16.60 -19.55 17.03
N GLY A 8 -15.59 -20.10 17.70
CA GLY A 8 -14.26 -19.51 17.79
C GLY A 8 -13.56 -19.40 16.42
N LEU A 9 -13.71 -20.41 15.56
CA LEU A 9 -13.14 -20.38 14.22
C LEU A 9 -13.80 -19.32 13.33
N VAL A 10 -15.12 -19.13 13.44
CA VAL A 10 -15.86 -18.10 12.69
C VAL A 10 -15.42 -16.70 13.12
N TRP A 11 -15.24 -16.47 14.43
CA TRP A 11 -14.72 -15.20 14.95
C TRP A 11 -13.28 -14.94 14.53
N ALA A 12 -12.42 -15.96 14.55
CA ALA A 12 -11.04 -15.85 14.06
C ALA A 12 -11.00 -15.49 12.56
N ALA A 13 -11.83 -16.14 11.73
CA ALA A 13 -11.94 -15.84 10.32
C ALA A 13 -12.45 -14.41 10.06
N ALA A 14 -13.43 -13.94 10.84
CA ALA A 14 -13.93 -12.57 10.75
C ALA A 14 -12.87 -11.53 11.16
N MET A 15 -12.08 -11.82 12.20
CA MET A 15 -10.96 -10.97 12.63
C MET A 15 -9.88 -10.89 11.55
N VAL A 16 -9.50 -12.02 10.95
CA VAL A 16 -8.53 -12.06 9.84
C VAL A 16 -9.06 -11.31 8.62
N GLY A 17 -10.32 -11.51 8.24
CA GLY A 17 -10.94 -10.80 7.11
C GLY A 17 -10.99 -9.29 7.30
N THR A 18 -11.33 -8.83 8.51
CA THR A 18 -11.35 -7.41 8.87
C THR A 18 -9.94 -6.82 8.83
N LEU A 19 -8.96 -7.52 9.39
CA LEU A 19 -7.57 -7.09 9.34
C LEU A 19 -7.06 -7.01 7.89
N ALA A 20 -7.31 -8.04 7.08
CA ALA A 20 -6.92 -8.06 5.67
C ALA A 20 -7.54 -6.90 4.88
N ALA A 21 -8.82 -6.59 5.10
CA ALA A 21 -9.50 -5.47 4.42
C ALA A 21 -8.92 -4.09 4.78
N THR A 22 -8.45 -3.91 6.02
CA THR A 22 -7.83 -2.65 6.45
C THR A 22 -6.40 -2.48 5.95
N LEU A 23 -5.68 -3.59 5.76
CA LEU A 23 -4.33 -3.61 5.20
C LEU A 23 -4.31 -3.55 3.67
N ALA A 24 -5.38 -4.01 3.00
CA ALA A 24 -5.49 -4.00 1.56
C ALA A 24 -5.64 -2.55 1.03
N SER A 25 -4.71 -2.14 0.17
CA SER A 25 -4.86 -0.94 -0.64
C SER A 25 -5.80 -1.19 -1.82
N SER A 26 -6.59 -0.18 -2.21
CA SER A 26 -7.43 -0.29 -3.41
C SER A 26 -6.54 -0.40 -4.65
N ARG A 27 -6.80 -1.38 -5.54
CA ARG A 27 -6.10 -1.51 -6.83
C ARG A 27 -6.16 -0.22 -7.66
N SER A 28 -7.30 0.48 -7.64
CA SER A 28 -7.47 1.74 -8.37
C SER A 28 -6.55 2.85 -7.85
N ARG A 29 -6.24 2.87 -6.54
CA ARG A 29 -5.34 3.88 -5.96
C ARG A 29 -3.89 3.66 -6.37
N GLY A 30 -3.41 2.41 -6.35
CA GLY A 30 -2.07 2.09 -6.84
C GLY A 30 -1.89 2.45 -8.33
N ALA A 31 -2.93 2.18 -9.14
CA ALA A 31 -2.94 2.58 -10.55
C ALA A 31 -2.94 4.12 -10.72
N LEU A 32 -3.63 4.86 -9.83
CA LEU A 32 -3.66 6.32 -9.89
C LEU A 32 -2.28 6.94 -9.60
N SER A 33 -1.53 6.42 -8.61
CA SER A 33 -0.15 6.86 -8.36
C SER A 33 0.76 6.64 -9.58
N GLN A 34 0.62 5.50 -10.25
CA GLN A 34 1.40 5.20 -11.45
C GLN A 34 1.03 6.10 -12.63
N LEU A 35 -0.27 6.29 -12.86
CA LEU A 35 -0.74 7.18 -13.92
C LEU A 35 -0.27 8.61 -13.66
N HIS A 36 -0.39 9.09 -12.43
CA HIS A 36 0.11 10.41 -12.03
C HIS A 36 1.60 10.56 -12.33
N ALA A 37 2.44 9.60 -11.91
CA ALA A 37 3.87 9.63 -12.20
C ALA A 37 4.20 9.57 -13.70
N ALA A 38 3.33 8.94 -14.51
CA ALA A 38 3.54 8.81 -15.95
C ALA A 38 3.06 10.04 -16.75
N THR A 39 2.05 10.77 -16.27
CA THR A 39 1.34 11.77 -17.08
C THR A 39 1.24 13.16 -16.48
N ALA A 40 1.45 13.32 -15.17
CA ALA A 40 1.26 14.62 -14.54
C ALA A 40 2.32 15.64 -15.03
N PRO A 41 1.92 16.89 -15.31
CA PRO A 41 2.85 17.91 -15.77
C PRO A 41 3.88 18.23 -14.68
N GLY A 42 5.14 18.39 -15.10
CA GLY A 42 6.23 18.74 -14.18
C GLY A 42 6.85 17.56 -13.42
N VAL A 43 6.36 16.33 -13.63
CA VAL A 43 7.00 15.13 -13.10
C VAL A 43 8.38 14.93 -13.74
N ARG A 44 9.37 14.61 -12.90
CA ARG A 44 10.75 14.33 -13.28
C ARG A 44 11.15 12.94 -12.81
N GLY A 45 12.11 12.34 -13.51
CA GLY A 45 12.70 11.08 -13.10
C GLY A 45 13.30 11.16 -11.69
N GLY A 46 13.12 10.10 -10.91
CA GLY A 46 13.60 10.01 -9.52
C GLY A 46 12.61 10.53 -8.46
N GLN A 47 11.48 11.10 -8.86
CA GLN A 47 10.41 11.46 -7.93
C GLN A 47 9.55 10.24 -7.56
N PHE A 48 9.04 10.24 -6.34
CA PHE A 48 8.18 9.19 -5.81
C PHE A 48 6.81 9.76 -5.50
N PHE A 49 5.75 9.08 -5.94
CA PHE A 49 4.37 9.53 -5.76
C PHE A 49 3.55 8.48 -5.02
N GLY A 50 2.91 8.90 -3.95
CA GLY A 50 2.14 8.06 -3.05
C GLY A 50 1.05 8.87 -2.36
N PRO A 51 0.09 8.21 -1.72
CA PRO A 51 -0.96 8.94 -1.02
C PRO A 51 -0.42 9.54 0.30
N ASP A 52 -0.88 10.73 0.67
CA ASP A 52 -0.34 11.54 1.77
C ASP A 52 -0.67 11.08 3.20
N GLY A 53 -1.57 10.10 3.36
CA GLY A 53 -2.03 9.60 4.65
C GLY A 53 -1.11 8.54 5.30
N GLY A 54 -1.48 8.11 6.50
CA GLY A 54 -0.65 7.25 7.37
C GLY A 54 -0.09 5.99 6.69
N GLY A 55 1.23 5.97 6.54
CA GLY A 55 1.99 4.87 5.91
C GLY A 55 1.77 4.76 4.39
N GLU A 56 1.39 5.85 3.72
CA GLU A 56 1.16 5.89 2.27
C GLU A 56 0.07 4.91 1.80
N ARG A 57 -0.96 4.72 2.65
CA ARG A 57 -2.08 3.79 2.37
C ARG A 57 -3.39 4.48 1.96
N ARG A 58 -3.58 5.75 2.33
CA ARG A 58 -4.83 6.52 2.18
C ARG A 58 -4.52 7.98 1.89
N GLY A 59 -5.48 8.73 1.35
CA GLY A 59 -5.31 10.14 1.01
C GLY A 59 -5.05 10.38 -0.48
N ASP A 60 -4.75 11.62 -0.83
CA ASP A 60 -4.54 12.07 -2.22
C ASP A 60 -3.10 11.81 -2.67
N VAL A 61 -2.90 11.57 -3.97
CA VAL A 61 -1.56 11.33 -4.52
C VAL A 61 -0.76 12.62 -4.52
N THR A 62 0.38 12.59 -3.85
CA THR A 62 1.35 13.68 -3.76
C THR A 62 2.77 13.14 -3.99
N GLU A 63 3.74 14.04 -4.17
CA GLU A 63 5.15 13.68 -4.05
C GLU A 63 5.45 13.27 -2.60
N VAL A 64 6.04 12.08 -2.42
CA VAL A 64 6.40 11.51 -1.12
C VAL A 64 7.90 11.30 -1.03
N ARG A 65 8.40 11.23 0.19
CA ARG A 65 9.83 11.00 0.42
C ARG A 65 10.15 9.52 0.19
N PRO A 66 11.09 9.18 -0.70
CA PRO A 66 11.49 7.79 -0.89
C PRO A 66 12.03 7.18 0.40
N SER A 67 11.91 5.86 0.52
CA SER A 67 12.59 5.10 1.57
C SER A 67 14.11 5.30 1.48
N ARG A 68 14.82 5.09 2.60
CA ARG A 68 16.29 5.21 2.63
C ARG A 68 17.00 4.28 1.65
N GLU A 69 16.35 3.19 1.27
CA GLU A 69 16.89 2.12 0.43
C GLU A 69 16.63 2.37 -1.06
N ALA A 70 15.59 3.14 -1.40
CA ALA A 70 15.26 3.45 -2.79
C ALA A 70 16.39 4.14 -3.58
N PRO A 71 17.21 5.06 -3.02
CA PRO A 71 18.34 5.64 -3.74
C PRO A 71 19.61 4.79 -3.68
N ASP A 72 19.59 3.61 -3.05
CA ASP A 72 20.79 2.74 -2.98
C ASP A 72 21.09 2.15 -4.36
N PRO A 73 22.26 2.46 -4.97
CA PRO A 73 22.62 1.94 -6.29
C PRO A 73 22.76 0.41 -6.30
N SER A 74 23.08 -0.21 -5.16
CA SER A 74 23.13 -1.67 -5.03
C SER A 74 21.75 -2.32 -5.05
N ALA A 75 20.69 -1.60 -4.67
CA ALA A 75 19.32 -2.07 -4.81
C ALA A 75 18.92 -2.14 -6.30
N ALA A 76 19.34 -1.16 -7.11
CA ALA A 76 19.09 -1.16 -8.55
C ALA A 76 19.77 -2.34 -9.28
N HIS A 77 20.88 -2.86 -8.76
CA HIS A 77 21.59 -3.99 -9.35
C HIS A 77 20.97 -5.36 -9.00
N ARG A 78 20.01 -5.41 -8.07
CA ARG A 78 19.35 -6.65 -7.61
C ARG A 78 17.94 -6.86 -8.19
N ALA A 79 17.37 -5.86 -8.86
CA ALA A 79 16.05 -5.91 -9.49
C ALA A 79 16.12 -6.46 -10.92
#